data_AF-A0A4Q3XP60-F1
#
_entry.id   AF-A0A4Q3XP60-F1
#
_cell.length_a   1.000
_cell.length_b   1.000
_cell.length_c   1.000
_cell.angle_alpha   90.00
_cell.angle_beta   90.00
_cell.angle_gamma   90.00
#
_symmetry.space_group_name_H-M   'P 1'
#
loop_
_entity.id
_entity.type
_entity.pdbx_description
1 polymer ?
#
loop_
_entity_poly.entity_id
_entity_poly.type
_entity_poly.pdbx_seq_one_letter_code
_entity_poly.pdbx_strand_id
1 'polypeptide(L)'
;MKTVTTTQLRSRLSMLQGRPRVVVSGNLATPWTAVEALDHAVPTYILNILNGAEGIPTREGVIAETCFVGAGQRHHPALSYVPCRLSMVPDATLAALRDRKDLRVWTEMFSDGVLDLEERGAMDHTTPIITSFVAGSQRLYDWLNGNRRVLMQRTERTNDPALIARQRAMVSINTALQVDLFGQANASRINGRIHSGFGGQTDFIVGAMHSTGGHSFIALRSWHPKADMSTVVPRLADTTTSFQQSAIVTEQGIAFLLGNDEKQQATEIIEKAAHPDVRDELRSVAAEFGLDNPTY
;
A
#
# COMPACT_ATOMS: atom_id res chain seq x y z
N MET A 1 -23.45 -6.73 23.12
CA MET A 1 -22.15 -6.09 23.37
C MET A 1 -21.84 -6.22 24.86
N LYS A 2 -20.65 -6.68 25.25
CA LYS A 2 -20.23 -6.73 26.67
C LYS A 2 -19.42 -5.48 26.98
N THR A 3 -19.79 -4.75 28.03
CA THR A 3 -19.07 -3.55 28.49
C THR A 3 -18.13 -3.92 29.64
N VAL A 4 -16.91 -3.38 29.65
CA VAL A 4 -15.92 -3.60 30.70
C VAL A 4 -15.46 -2.25 31.23
N THR A 5 -15.39 -2.09 32.55
CA THR A 5 -14.87 -0.86 33.18
C THR A 5 -13.34 -0.79 33.07
N THR A 6 -12.77 0.41 33.15
CA THR A 6 -11.31 0.59 33.15
C THR A 6 -10.63 -0.18 34.29
N THR A 7 -11.26 -0.26 35.47
CA THR A 7 -10.76 -1.05 36.61
C THR A 7 -10.72 -2.54 36.31
N GLN A 8 -11.78 -3.08 35.73
CA GLN A 8 -11.82 -4.49 35.30
C GLN A 8 -10.77 -4.78 34.22
N LEU A 9 -10.59 -3.85 33.26
CA LEU A 9 -9.57 -3.97 32.23
C LEU A 9 -8.16 -4.02 32.85
N ARG A 10 -7.83 -3.06 33.74
CA ARG A 10 -6.55 -3.03 34.45
C ARG A 10 -6.28 -4.32 35.24
N SER A 11 -7.28 -4.81 35.98
CA SER A 11 -7.16 -6.06 36.74
C SER A 11 -6.87 -7.27 35.85
N ARG A 12 -7.41 -7.32 34.63
CA ARG A 12 -7.11 -8.39 33.68
C ARG A 12 -5.73 -8.22 33.05
N LEU A 13 -5.36 -7.00 32.69
CA LEU A 13 -4.05 -6.69 32.11
C LEU A 13 -2.91 -6.99 33.09
N SER A 14 -3.09 -6.75 34.39
CA SER A 14 -2.08 -7.06 35.42
C SER A 14 -1.80 -8.56 35.58
N MET A 15 -2.63 -9.43 35.01
CA MET A 15 -2.39 -10.89 35.00
C MET A 15 -1.47 -11.32 33.84
N LEU A 16 -1.18 -10.43 32.88
CA LEU A 16 -0.28 -10.74 31.78
C LEU A 16 1.15 -10.93 32.32
N GLN A 17 1.80 -12.01 31.87
CA GLN A 17 3.16 -12.34 32.28
C GLN A 17 4.17 -12.01 31.19
N GLY A 18 5.42 -11.79 31.61
CA GLY A 18 6.52 -11.48 30.71
C GLY A 18 6.37 -10.12 30.03
N ARG A 19 6.66 -10.08 28.73
CA ARG A 19 6.59 -8.87 27.90
C ARG A 19 5.55 -9.06 26.79
N PRO A 20 4.25 -8.89 27.08
CA PRO A 20 3.21 -9.07 26.07
C PRO A 20 3.39 -8.09 24.91
N ARG A 21 3.05 -8.54 23.70
CA ARG A 21 2.94 -7.69 22.51
C ARG A 21 1.48 -7.29 22.34
N VAL A 22 1.19 -5.99 22.43
CA VAL A 22 -0.15 -5.43 22.35
C VAL A 22 -0.26 -4.64 21.06
N VAL A 23 -1.24 -5.01 20.24
CA VAL A 23 -1.53 -4.33 18.96
C VAL A 23 -2.69 -3.37 19.19
N VAL A 24 -2.48 -2.09 18.87
CA VAL A 24 -3.52 -1.06 18.98
C VAL A 24 -3.63 -0.27 17.67
N SER A 25 -4.82 0.24 17.40
CA SER A 25 -5.01 1.23 16.35
C SER A 25 -4.14 2.46 16.63
N GLY A 26 -3.49 2.99 15.61
CA GLY A 26 -2.74 4.24 15.70
C GLY A 26 -3.39 5.37 14.90
N ASN A 27 -2.59 6.27 14.34
CA ASN A 27 -3.07 7.55 13.80
C ASN A 27 -3.93 8.29 14.84
N LEU A 28 -5.10 8.79 14.43
CA LEU A 28 -6.06 9.51 15.26
C LEU A 28 -7.16 8.60 15.84
N ALA A 29 -6.98 7.29 15.75
CA ALA A 29 -7.91 6.28 16.26
C ALA A 29 -7.34 5.50 17.46
N THR A 30 -6.31 6.02 18.12
CA THR A 30 -5.70 5.37 19.27
C THR A 30 -6.68 5.24 20.44
N PRO A 31 -6.89 4.04 21.01
CA PRO A 31 -7.80 3.83 22.12
C PRO A 31 -7.14 4.27 23.44
N TRP A 32 -6.99 5.58 23.65
CA TRP A 32 -6.22 6.16 24.75
C TRP A 32 -6.57 5.59 26.12
N THR A 33 -7.85 5.47 26.45
CA THR A 33 -8.28 4.88 27.74
C THR A 33 -7.77 3.45 27.96
N ALA A 34 -7.67 2.65 26.88
CA ALA A 34 -7.13 1.29 26.96
C ALA A 34 -5.60 1.28 27.01
N VAL A 35 -4.94 2.18 26.28
CA VAL A 35 -3.47 2.34 26.30
C VAL A 35 -3.00 2.81 27.68
N GLU A 36 -3.69 3.77 28.30
CA GLU A 36 -3.41 4.23 29.66
C GLU A 36 -3.66 3.13 30.70
N ALA A 37 -4.72 2.33 30.53
CA ALA A 37 -4.98 1.18 31.39
C ALA A 37 -3.88 0.12 31.29
N LEU A 38 -3.36 -0.13 30.07
CA LEU A 38 -2.23 -1.01 29.82
C LEU A 38 -0.97 -0.48 30.49
N ASP A 39 -0.62 0.79 30.24
CA ASP A 39 0.62 1.38 30.73
C ASP A 39 0.70 1.39 32.26
N HIS A 40 -0.45 1.59 32.92
CA HIS A 40 -0.56 1.50 34.38
C HIS A 40 -0.47 0.06 34.91
N ALA A 41 -1.00 -0.92 34.19
CA ALA A 41 -1.17 -2.29 34.71
C ALA A 41 -0.01 -3.23 34.39
N VAL A 42 0.75 -2.95 33.32
CA VAL A 42 1.76 -3.87 32.78
C VAL A 42 3.15 -3.24 32.83
N PRO A 43 4.06 -3.72 33.70
CA PRO A 43 5.39 -3.10 33.86
C PRO A 43 6.25 -3.11 32.60
N THR A 44 6.15 -4.15 31.76
CA THR A 44 6.90 -4.22 30.49
C THR A 44 6.06 -4.78 29.36
N TYR A 45 6.07 -4.15 28.20
CA TYR A 45 5.31 -4.62 27.02
C TYR A 45 5.87 -4.05 25.71
N ILE A 46 5.47 -4.67 24.60
CA ILE A 46 5.70 -4.14 23.25
C ILE A 46 4.37 -3.53 22.78
N LEU A 47 4.38 -2.24 22.47
CA LEU A 47 3.23 -1.53 21.90
C LEU A 47 3.37 -1.46 20.39
N ASN A 48 2.70 -2.37 19.68
CA ASN A 48 2.60 -2.28 18.22
C ASN A 48 1.52 -1.26 17.84
N ILE A 49 1.94 -0.14 17.28
CA ILE A 49 1.06 0.97 16.91
C ILE A 49 1.52 1.63 15.60
N LEU A 50 0.63 1.64 14.61
CA LEU A 50 0.91 2.23 13.28
C LEU A 50 0.68 3.74 13.29
N ASN A 51 1.70 4.51 12.93
CA ASN A 51 1.68 5.98 12.96
C ASN A 51 1.22 6.52 14.32
N GLY A 52 1.91 6.12 15.39
CA GLY A 52 1.54 6.50 16.76
C GLY A 52 1.56 8.01 16.98
N ALA A 53 0.45 8.56 17.47
CA ALA A 53 0.33 9.97 17.84
C ALA A 53 1.17 10.31 19.09
N GLU A 54 1.34 11.60 19.34
CA GLU A 54 1.96 12.06 20.60
C GLU A 54 1.18 11.57 21.82
N GLY A 55 1.90 11.33 22.93
CA GLY A 55 1.31 10.83 24.17
C GLY A 55 1.35 9.31 24.35
N ILE A 56 1.87 8.54 23.39
CA ILE A 56 2.15 7.13 23.63
C ILE A 56 3.16 6.95 24.78
N PRO A 57 3.07 5.87 25.57
CA PRO A 57 3.99 5.63 26.68
C PRO A 57 5.44 5.53 26.21
N THR A 58 6.35 6.26 26.88
CA THR A 58 7.79 6.32 26.56
C THR A 58 8.70 5.86 27.71
N ARG A 59 8.11 5.36 28.79
CA ARG A 59 8.85 4.97 30.00
C ARG A 59 9.67 3.70 29.78
N GLU A 60 10.63 3.46 30.68
CA GLU A 60 11.38 2.21 30.72
C GLU A 60 10.44 0.99 30.80
N GLY A 61 10.80 -0.07 30.06
CA GLY A 61 9.98 -1.28 29.95
C GLY A 61 9.01 -1.30 28.77
N VAL A 62 8.78 -0.16 28.10
CA VAL A 62 7.94 -0.07 26.90
C VAL A 62 8.80 -0.08 25.64
N ILE A 63 8.46 -0.94 24.68
CA ILE A 63 9.01 -0.92 23.33
C ILE A 63 7.92 -0.42 22.39
N ALA A 64 8.14 0.71 21.74
CA ALA A 64 7.25 1.16 20.67
C ALA A 64 7.63 0.39 19.39
N GLU A 65 6.71 -0.42 18.87
CA GLU A 65 6.94 -1.18 17.65
C GLU A 65 6.05 -0.67 16.53
N THR A 66 6.61 -0.47 15.34
CA THR A 66 5.84 0.00 14.20
C THR A 66 6.50 -0.29 12.86
N CYS A 67 5.68 -0.27 11.80
CA CYS A 67 6.18 -0.12 10.43
C CYS A 67 5.87 1.24 9.81
N PHE A 68 5.17 2.12 10.52
CA PHE A 68 4.89 3.50 10.14
C PHE A 68 5.16 4.41 11.33
N VAL A 69 6.31 5.08 11.36
CA VAL A 69 6.70 5.94 12.49
C VAL A 69 5.84 7.21 12.53
N GLY A 70 5.05 7.36 13.59
CA GLY A 70 4.28 8.57 13.88
C GLY A 70 4.99 9.56 14.80
N ALA A 71 4.34 10.71 15.02
CA ALA A 71 4.91 11.82 15.77
C ALA A 71 5.37 11.41 17.18
N GLY A 72 4.58 10.63 17.92
CA GLY A 72 4.93 10.16 19.26
C GLY A 72 6.03 9.10 19.31
N GLN A 73 6.41 8.54 18.16
CA GLN A 73 7.41 7.47 18.07
C GLN A 73 8.80 7.98 17.68
N ARG A 74 8.91 9.15 17.02
CA ARG A 74 10.17 9.67 16.43
C ARG A 74 11.33 9.78 17.41
N HIS A 75 11.04 10.00 18.70
CA HIS A 75 12.03 10.14 19.76
C HIS A 75 11.90 9.08 20.85
N HIS A 76 11.16 8.01 20.59
CA HIS A 76 10.94 6.96 21.58
C HIS A 76 12.26 6.20 21.84
N PRO A 77 12.72 6.08 23.11
CA PRO A 77 14.05 5.57 23.43
C PRO A 77 14.25 4.09 23.07
N ALA A 78 13.17 3.31 23.01
CA ALA A 78 13.15 1.92 22.60
C ALA A 78 12.26 1.68 21.36
N LEU A 79 12.43 2.48 20.31
CA LEU A 79 11.71 2.29 19.04
C LEU A 79 12.23 1.05 18.29
N SER A 80 11.34 0.08 18.06
CA SER A 80 11.53 -1.03 17.14
C SER A 80 10.80 -0.74 15.83
N TYR A 81 11.55 -0.37 14.80
CA TYR A 81 10.97 0.06 13.52
C TYR A 81 11.39 -0.86 12.37
N VAL A 82 10.38 -1.38 11.65
CA VAL A 82 10.57 -2.08 10.37
C VAL A 82 10.10 -1.14 9.26
N PRO A 83 10.97 -0.59 8.41
CA PRO A 83 10.55 0.39 7.43
C PRO A 83 9.51 -0.14 6.46
N CYS A 84 8.38 0.56 6.36
CA CYS A 84 7.42 0.43 5.27
C CYS A 84 7.15 1.83 4.72
N ARG A 85 7.27 2.01 3.40
CA ARG A 85 6.98 3.29 2.74
C ARG A 85 5.59 3.24 2.12
N LEU A 86 4.81 4.31 2.32
CA LEU A 86 3.57 4.52 1.57
C LEU A 86 3.91 5.12 0.21
N SER A 87 3.20 4.67 -0.83
CA SER A 87 3.29 5.25 -2.15
C SER A 87 2.43 6.52 -2.24
N MET A 88 2.91 7.51 -2.99
CA MET A 88 2.13 8.70 -3.35
C MET A 88 1.37 8.54 -4.68
N VAL A 89 1.55 7.40 -5.37
CA VAL A 89 0.84 7.09 -6.62
C VAL A 89 -0.68 7.15 -6.46
N PRO A 90 -1.29 6.61 -5.39
CA PRO A 90 -2.74 6.73 -5.19
C PRO A 90 -3.21 8.18 -5.13
N ASP A 91 -2.53 9.05 -4.37
CA ASP A 91 -2.91 10.46 -4.25
C ASP A 91 -2.80 11.19 -5.60
N ALA A 92 -1.72 10.96 -6.35
CA ALA A 92 -1.55 11.52 -7.70
C ALA A 92 -2.65 11.05 -8.66
N THR A 93 -3.04 9.78 -8.58
CA THR A 93 -4.12 9.21 -9.38
C THR A 93 -5.46 9.86 -9.04
N LEU A 94 -5.83 9.87 -7.76
CA LEU A 94 -7.12 10.41 -7.32
C LEU A 94 -7.23 11.90 -7.65
N ALA A 95 -6.13 12.66 -7.57
CA ALA A 95 -6.09 14.05 -8.01
C ALA A 95 -6.45 14.22 -9.50
N ALA A 96 -6.02 13.30 -10.36
CA ALA A 96 -6.35 13.31 -11.79
C ALA A 96 -7.79 12.83 -12.09
N LEU A 97 -8.48 12.22 -11.12
CA LEU A 97 -9.84 11.71 -11.26
C LEU A 97 -10.92 12.67 -10.74
N ARG A 98 -10.54 13.86 -10.27
CA ARG A 98 -11.43 14.85 -9.62
C ARG A 98 -12.62 15.31 -10.46
N ASP A 99 -12.51 15.27 -11.78
CA ASP A 99 -13.57 15.69 -12.71
C ASP A 99 -14.38 14.51 -13.27
N ARG A 100 -14.04 13.27 -12.87
CA ARG A 100 -14.83 12.09 -13.20
C ARG A 100 -16.09 12.04 -12.32
N LYS A 101 -17.02 11.16 -12.72
CA LYS A 101 -18.28 10.92 -12.01
C LYS A 101 -18.50 9.43 -11.83
N ASP A 102 -19.38 9.11 -10.88
CA ASP A 102 -19.84 7.76 -10.58
C ASP A 102 -18.70 6.79 -10.19
N LEU A 103 -17.65 7.33 -9.54
CA LEU A 103 -16.53 6.53 -9.06
C LEU A 103 -16.94 5.70 -7.84
N ARG A 104 -16.54 4.43 -7.84
CA ARG A 104 -16.71 3.51 -6.71
C ARG A 104 -15.36 3.19 -6.12
N VAL A 105 -15.30 3.03 -4.80
CA VAL A 105 -14.07 2.69 -4.09
C VAL A 105 -14.24 1.37 -3.35
N TRP A 106 -13.47 0.40 -3.79
CA TRP A 106 -13.16 -0.84 -3.07
C TRP A 106 -11.64 -0.91 -3.00
N THR A 107 -11.05 -0.78 -1.81
CA THR A 107 -9.60 -0.63 -1.66
C THR A 107 -9.11 -1.26 -0.37
N GLU A 108 -7.85 -1.66 -0.27
CA GLU A 108 -7.27 -2.06 1.01
C GLU A 108 -7.25 -0.87 1.98
N MET A 109 -6.79 0.28 1.49
CA MET A 109 -6.63 1.51 2.24
C MET A 109 -6.85 2.73 1.35
N PHE A 110 -7.31 3.82 1.95
CA PHE A 110 -7.27 5.14 1.34
C PHE A 110 -6.81 6.22 2.30
N SER A 111 -6.49 7.38 1.72
CA SER A 111 -6.05 8.62 2.35
C SER A 111 -7.02 9.77 2.01
N ASP A 112 -6.62 11.01 2.29
CA ASP A 112 -7.35 12.23 1.98
C ASP A 112 -7.86 12.33 0.52
N GLY A 113 -7.20 11.67 -0.45
CA GLY A 113 -7.61 11.72 -1.85
C GLY A 113 -9.04 11.22 -2.12
N VAL A 114 -9.54 10.25 -1.35
CA VAL A 114 -10.94 9.79 -1.50
C VAL A 114 -11.92 10.81 -0.95
N LEU A 115 -11.57 11.49 0.14
CA LEU A 115 -12.38 12.58 0.67
C LEU A 115 -12.46 13.74 -0.32
N ASP A 116 -11.35 14.08 -0.99
CA ASP A 116 -11.35 15.09 -2.05
C ASP A 116 -12.31 14.74 -3.20
N LEU A 117 -12.40 13.46 -3.58
CA LEU A 117 -13.34 12.99 -4.61
C LEU A 117 -14.80 13.07 -4.14
N GLU A 118 -15.08 12.70 -2.90
CA GLU A 118 -16.40 12.80 -2.29
C GLU A 118 -16.87 14.26 -2.25
N GLU A 119 -16.03 15.20 -1.78
CA GLU A 119 -16.36 16.63 -1.71
C GLU A 119 -16.61 17.27 -3.07
N ARG A 120 -16.00 16.73 -4.13
CA ARG A 120 -16.22 17.16 -5.53
C ARG A 120 -17.42 16.49 -6.19
N GLY A 121 -18.12 15.61 -5.47
CA GLY A 121 -19.23 14.83 -6.00
C GLY A 121 -18.81 13.94 -7.18
N ALA A 122 -17.58 13.43 -7.16
CA ALA A 122 -17.07 12.48 -8.15
C ALA A 122 -17.50 11.03 -7.84
N MET A 123 -17.87 10.76 -6.59
CA MET A 123 -18.22 9.45 -6.09
C MET A 123 -19.65 9.02 -6.45
N ASP A 124 -19.85 7.74 -6.73
CA ASP A 124 -21.17 7.10 -6.80
C ASP A 124 -21.74 6.95 -5.38
N HIS A 125 -22.94 7.48 -5.15
CA HIS A 125 -23.58 7.44 -3.84
C HIS A 125 -24.48 6.23 -3.61
N THR A 126 -24.70 5.39 -4.63
CA THR A 126 -25.52 4.18 -4.56
C THR A 126 -24.82 3.00 -3.91
N THR A 127 -23.48 3.03 -3.83
CA THR A 127 -22.66 2.00 -3.20
C THR A 127 -21.84 2.57 -2.05
N PRO A 128 -21.61 1.81 -0.97
CA PRO A 128 -20.68 2.21 0.07
C PRO A 128 -19.23 2.21 -0.42
N ILE A 129 -18.39 3.00 0.23
CA ILE A 129 -16.93 2.93 0.15
C ILE A 129 -16.48 1.75 1.01
N ILE A 130 -15.79 0.77 0.42
CA ILE A 130 -15.27 -0.40 1.12
C ILE A 130 -13.76 -0.24 1.32
N THR A 131 -13.31 -0.34 2.58
CA THR A 131 -11.89 -0.30 2.94
C THR A 131 -11.56 -1.24 4.09
N SER A 132 -10.28 -1.57 4.29
CA SER A 132 -9.83 -2.30 5.49
C SER A 132 -9.21 -1.39 6.55
N PHE A 133 -8.48 -0.36 6.13
CA PHE A 133 -7.96 0.68 7.03
C PHE A 133 -7.86 2.04 6.33
N VAL A 134 -7.59 3.09 7.10
CA VAL A 134 -7.45 4.47 6.61
C VAL A 134 -6.28 5.13 7.33
N ALA A 135 -5.49 5.92 6.60
CA ALA A 135 -4.48 6.80 7.17
C ALA A 135 -4.46 8.14 6.41
N GLY A 136 -4.48 9.25 7.15
CA GLY A 136 -4.53 10.58 6.55
C GLY A 136 -4.63 11.68 7.60
N SER A 137 -5.15 12.84 7.20
CA SER A 137 -5.26 14.02 8.04
C SER A 137 -6.40 13.93 9.07
N GLN A 138 -6.42 14.86 10.04
CA GLN A 138 -7.54 15.02 10.98
C GLN A 138 -8.88 15.23 10.26
N ARG A 139 -8.88 16.02 9.17
CA ARG A 139 -10.09 16.26 8.36
C ARG A 139 -10.71 14.96 7.86
N LEU A 140 -9.87 14.01 7.45
CA LEU A 140 -10.33 12.69 7.02
C LEU A 140 -10.97 11.92 8.17
N TYR A 141 -10.35 11.88 9.35
CA TYR A 141 -10.91 11.20 10.51
C TYR A 141 -12.21 11.84 11.02
N ASP A 142 -12.31 13.17 10.96
CA ASP A 142 -13.54 13.90 11.31
C ASP A 142 -14.69 13.53 10.36
N TRP A 143 -14.41 13.43 9.05
CA TRP A 143 -15.38 13.00 8.06
C TRP A 143 -15.79 11.53 8.19
N LEU A 144 -14.88 10.66 8.67
CA LEU A 144 -15.19 9.25 8.93
C LEU A 144 -16.10 9.06 10.15
N ASN A 145 -16.03 9.96 11.14
CA ASN A 145 -16.72 9.79 12.41
C ASN A 145 -18.25 9.73 12.23
N GLY A 146 -18.83 8.55 12.47
CA GLY A 146 -20.27 8.31 12.31
C GLY A 146 -20.75 8.19 10.86
N ASN A 147 -19.85 8.25 9.88
CA ASN A 147 -20.20 8.20 8.47
C ASN A 147 -20.48 6.77 8.01
N ARG A 148 -21.75 6.50 7.70
CA ARG A 148 -22.21 5.17 7.26
C ARG A 148 -21.89 4.84 5.80
N ARG A 149 -21.39 5.80 5.01
CA ARG A 149 -20.94 5.54 3.63
C ARG A 149 -19.66 4.73 3.59
N VAL A 150 -18.82 4.82 4.63
CA VAL A 150 -17.57 4.07 4.72
C VAL A 150 -17.79 2.82 5.55
N LEU A 151 -17.63 1.66 4.91
CA LEU A 151 -17.69 0.36 5.57
C LEU A 151 -16.27 -0.19 5.70
N MET A 152 -15.74 -0.10 6.92
CA MET A 152 -14.49 -0.76 7.27
C MET A 152 -14.75 -2.25 7.47
N GLN A 153 -14.12 -3.07 6.65
CA GLN A 153 -14.21 -4.52 6.70
C GLN A 153 -12.86 -5.12 7.08
N ARG A 154 -12.90 -6.37 7.54
CA ARG A 154 -11.68 -7.15 7.76
C ARG A 154 -10.90 -7.29 6.47
N THR A 155 -9.57 -7.18 6.55
CA THR A 155 -8.67 -7.28 5.38
C THR A 155 -8.90 -8.57 4.62
N GLU A 156 -9.15 -9.70 5.28
CA GLU A 156 -9.39 -10.98 4.59
C GLU A 156 -10.67 -11.00 3.72
N ARG A 157 -11.57 -10.01 3.89
CA ARG A 157 -12.75 -9.83 3.06
C ARG A 157 -12.53 -8.76 2.00
N THR A 158 -11.96 -7.61 2.38
CA THR A 158 -11.68 -6.53 1.43
C THR A 158 -10.66 -6.97 0.37
N ASN A 159 -9.68 -7.75 0.77
CA ASN A 159 -8.62 -8.26 -0.09
C ASN A 159 -8.91 -9.67 -0.63
N ASP A 160 -10.13 -10.19 -0.51
CA ASP A 160 -10.47 -11.45 -1.17
C ASP A 160 -10.54 -11.21 -2.69
N PRO A 161 -9.65 -11.82 -3.52
CA PRO A 161 -9.65 -11.60 -4.97
C PRO A 161 -10.98 -11.98 -5.62
N ALA A 162 -11.72 -12.94 -5.05
CA ALA A 162 -13.03 -13.34 -5.55
C ALA A 162 -14.12 -12.30 -5.25
N LEU A 163 -13.96 -11.46 -4.23
CA LEU A 163 -14.85 -10.33 -3.96
C LEU A 163 -14.46 -9.09 -4.77
N ILE A 164 -13.16 -8.87 -4.96
CA ILE A 164 -12.64 -7.82 -5.83
C ILE A 164 -13.08 -8.07 -7.29
N ALA A 165 -12.99 -9.30 -7.79
CA ALA A 165 -13.39 -9.65 -9.16
C ALA A 165 -14.88 -9.43 -9.46
N ARG A 166 -15.74 -9.36 -8.43
CA ARG A 166 -17.18 -9.05 -8.59
C ARG A 166 -17.43 -7.57 -8.87
N GLN A 167 -16.45 -6.70 -8.61
CA GLN A 167 -16.57 -5.27 -8.89
C GLN A 167 -16.35 -5.06 -10.39
N ARG A 168 -17.40 -4.76 -11.16
CA ARG A 168 -17.27 -4.51 -12.61
C ARG A 168 -16.32 -3.35 -12.89
N ALA A 169 -15.48 -3.49 -13.91
CA ALA A 169 -14.46 -2.50 -14.29
C ALA A 169 -13.54 -2.13 -13.13
N MET A 170 -13.15 -3.12 -12.32
CA MET A 170 -12.22 -2.91 -11.21
C MET A 170 -10.87 -2.45 -11.76
N VAL A 171 -10.42 -1.28 -11.31
CA VAL A 171 -9.09 -0.75 -11.64
C VAL A 171 -8.22 -0.82 -10.40
N SER A 172 -7.18 -1.64 -10.46
CA SER A 172 -6.13 -1.73 -9.44
C SER A 172 -4.95 -0.88 -9.87
N ILE A 173 -4.45 -0.01 -8.98
CA ILE A 173 -3.26 0.81 -9.22
C ILE A 173 -2.32 0.61 -8.04
N ASN A 174 -1.12 0.12 -8.35
CA ASN A 174 -0.11 -0.27 -7.38
C ASN A 174 1.25 0.32 -7.78
N THR A 175 2.23 0.28 -6.87
CA THR A 175 3.61 0.70 -7.15
C THR A 175 4.58 -0.46 -7.00
N ALA A 176 5.74 -0.33 -7.63
CA ALA A 176 6.90 -1.18 -7.40
C ALA A 176 8.15 -0.33 -7.13
N LEU A 177 9.22 -0.97 -6.65
CA LEU A 177 10.56 -0.39 -6.58
C LEU A 177 11.25 -0.46 -7.95
N GLN A 178 11.11 -1.61 -8.62
CA GLN A 178 11.67 -1.88 -9.93
C GLN A 178 10.74 -2.78 -10.74
N VAL A 179 10.84 -2.69 -12.07
CA VAL A 179 10.24 -3.63 -13.02
C VAL A 179 11.31 -4.09 -14.01
N ASP A 180 11.12 -5.25 -14.64
CA ASP A 180 12.03 -5.72 -15.69
C ASP A 180 11.39 -5.96 -17.05
N LEU A 181 12.22 -6.33 -18.02
CA LEU A 181 11.83 -6.57 -19.41
C LEU A 181 10.91 -7.79 -19.59
N PHE A 182 10.76 -8.64 -18.57
CA PHE A 182 9.82 -9.75 -18.55
C PHE A 182 8.49 -9.37 -17.90
N GLY A 183 8.29 -8.07 -17.64
CA GLY A 183 7.09 -7.54 -17.00
C GLY A 183 6.99 -7.90 -15.52
N GLN A 184 8.05 -8.39 -14.89
CA GLN A 184 8.04 -8.68 -13.46
C GLN A 184 8.16 -7.39 -12.66
N ALA A 185 7.59 -7.35 -11.46
CA ALA A 185 7.66 -6.20 -10.57
C ALA A 185 8.19 -6.61 -9.19
N ASN A 186 9.24 -5.92 -8.72
CA ASN A 186 9.74 -6.03 -7.36
C ASN A 186 9.19 -4.88 -6.52
N ALA A 187 8.33 -5.19 -5.54
CA ALA A 187 7.75 -4.21 -4.64
C ALA A 187 8.32 -4.27 -3.21
N SER A 188 9.14 -5.28 -2.88
CA SER A 188 9.41 -5.64 -1.48
C SER A 188 10.87 -5.88 -1.09
N ARG A 189 11.80 -6.02 -2.05
CA ARG A 189 13.19 -6.37 -1.76
C ARG A 189 14.18 -5.36 -2.29
N ILE A 190 15.27 -5.19 -1.55
CA ILE A 190 16.45 -4.42 -1.96
C ILE A 190 17.69 -5.22 -1.51
N ASN A 191 18.60 -5.51 -2.43
CA ASN A 191 19.85 -6.23 -2.16
C ASN A 191 19.63 -7.56 -1.41
N GLY A 192 18.65 -8.35 -1.86
CA GLY A 192 18.27 -9.64 -1.29
C GLY A 192 17.50 -9.55 0.03
N ARG A 193 17.35 -8.35 0.62
CA ARG A 193 16.71 -8.14 1.92
C ARG A 193 15.29 -7.63 1.77
N ILE A 194 14.43 -8.06 2.68
CA ILE A 194 13.07 -7.57 2.79
C ILE A 194 13.13 -6.10 3.21
N HIS A 195 12.63 -5.23 2.34
CA HIS A 195 12.48 -3.80 2.57
C HIS A 195 11.03 -3.41 2.90
N SER A 196 10.05 -4.16 2.39
CA SER A 196 8.62 -3.99 2.72
C SER A 196 7.89 -5.33 2.54
N GLY A 197 6.57 -5.35 2.57
CA GLY A 197 5.75 -6.49 2.17
C GLY A 197 4.91 -6.16 0.93
N PHE A 198 4.46 -7.19 0.23
CA PHE A 198 3.53 -7.02 -0.90
C PHE A 198 2.14 -6.52 -0.45
N GLY A 199 1.76 -6.76 0.81
CA GLY A 199 0.43 -6.43 1.31
C GLY A 199 -0.66 -7.05 0.43
N GLY A 200 -1.73 -6.31 0.18
CA GLY A 200 -2.80 -6.70 -0.75
C GLY A 200 -2.51 -6.50 -2.23
N GLN A 201 -1.30 -6.09 -2.62
CA GLN A 201 -1.00 -5.80 -4.03
C GLN A 201 -1.39 -6.96 -4.96
N THR A 202 -0.96 -8.18 -4.63
CA THR A 202 -1.28 -9.38 -5.41
C THR A 202 -2.78 -9.66 -5.45
N ASP A 203 -3.48 -9.40 -4.34
CA ASP A 203 -4.91 -9.65 -4.23
C ASP A 203 -5.71 -8.74 -5.17
N PHE A 204 -5.35 -7.46 -5.20
CA PHE A 204 -5.97 -6.45 -6.06
C PHE A 204 -5.57 -6.61 -7.52
N ILE A 205 -4.34 -7.04 -7.82
CA ILE A 205 -3.94 -7.38 -9.19
C ILE A 205 -4.80 -8.54 -9.70
N VAL A 206 -4.82 -9.67 -8.99
CA VAL A 206 -5.58 -10.86 -9.40
C VAL A 206 -7.08 -10.57 -9.47
N GLY A 207 -7.63 -9.90 -8.45
CA GLY A 207 -9.03 -9.54 -8.41
C GLY A 207 -9.44 -8.62 -9.55
N ALA A 208 -8.64 -7.59 -9.85
CA ALA A 208 -8.94 -6.68 -10.96
C ALA A 208 -8.81 -7.36 -12.33
N MET A 209 -7.81 -8.21 -12.53
CA MET A 209 -7.62 -8.95 -13.78
C MET A 209 -8.75 -9.96 -14.06
N HIS A 210 -9.41 -10.47 -13.01
CA HIS A 210 -10.59 -11.34 -13.14
C HIS A 210 -11.92 -10.58 -13.16
N SER A 211 -11.91 -9.27 -12.97
CA SER A 211 -13.11 -8.45 -13.11
C SER A 211 -13.50 -8.26 -14.57
N THR A 212 -14.80 -8.27 -14.86
CA THR A 212 -15.30 -7.93 -16.19
C THR A 212 -14.96 -6.48 -16.54
N GLY A 213 -14.09 -6.29 -17.54
CA GLY A 213 -13.56 -5.00 -17.95
C GLY A 213 -12.55 -4.39 -16.97
N GLY A 214 -12.00 -5.20 -16.06
CA GLY A 214 -11.02 -4.75 -15.07
C GLY A 214 -9.61 -4.65 -15.63
N HIS A 215 -8.80 -3.83 -14.97
CA HIS A 215 -7.41 -3.58 -15.32
C HIS A 215 -6.55 -3.44 -14.07
N SER A 216 -5.27 -3.78 -14.19
CA SER A 216 -4.28 -3.62 -13.14
C SER A 216 -3.05 -2.88 -13.66
N PHE A 217 -2.59 -1.87 -12.93
CA PHE A 217 -1.47 -1.02 -13.32
C PHE A 217 -0.38 -1.02 -12.25
N ILE A 218 0.87 -1.19 -12.69
CA ILE A 218 2.05 -0.92 -11.86
C ILE A 218 2.61 0.43 -12.27
N ALA A 219 2.43 1.43 -11.41
CA ALA A 219 2.89 2.79 -11.63
C ALA A 219 4.11 3.11 -10.76
N LEU A 220 5.18 3.59 -11.39
CA LEU A 220 6.44 3.95 -10.75
C LEU A 220 7.14 5.04 -11.55
N ARG A 221 8.08 5.76 -10.94
CA ARG A 221 8.94 6.65 -11.72
C ARG A 221 9.90 5.85 -12.58
N SER A 222 10.22 6.28 -13.80
CA SER A 222 11.22 5.61 -14.64
C SER A 222 12.64 5.75 -14.10
N TRP A 223 12.90 6.82 -13.34
CA TRP A 223 14.15 7.06 -12.63
C TRP A 223 13.93 7.25 -11.13
N HIS A 224 14.79 6.63 -10.29
CA HIS A 224 14.79 6.84 -8.85
C HIS A 224 15.81 7.92 -8.45
N PRO A 225 15.40 9.17 -8.18
CA PRO A 225 16.31 10.31 -8.08
C PRO A 225 17.30 10.24 -6.92
N LYS A 226 16.93 9.59 -5.81
CA LYS A 226 17.82 9.46 -4.63
C LYS A 226 18.88 8.38 -4.79
N ALA A 227 18.60 7.37 -5.60
CA ALA A 227 19.54 6.27 -5.87
C ALA A 227 20.27 6.49 -7.19
N ASP A 228 19.84 7.50 -7.95
CA ASP A 228 20.35 7.90 -9.24
C ASP A 228 20.47 6.71 -10.21
N MET A 229 19.36 6.02 -10.40
CA MET A 229 19.30 4.82 -11.23
C MET A 229 17.91 4.63 -11.85
N SER A 230 17.86 3.89 -12.96
CA SER A 230 16.61 3.45 -13.57
C SER A 230 15.85 2.49 -12.65
N THR A 231 14.52 2.59 -12.65
CA THR A 231 13.62 1.60 -12.04
C THR A 231 13.20 0.51 -13.01
N VAL A 232 13.36 0.73 -14.32
CA VAL A 232 13.25 -0.29 -15.35
C VAL A 232 14.63 -0.92 -15.53
N VAL A 233 14.77 -2.18 -15.15
CA VAL A 233 16.04 -2.92 -15.19
C VAL A 233 15.97 -4.05 -16.22
N PRO A 234 17.10 -4.59 -16.70
CA PRO A 234 17.05 -5.68 -17.68
C PRO A 234 16.37 -6.94 -17.12
N ARG A 235 16.72 -7.32 -15.88
CA ARG A 235 16.15 -8.46 -15.16
C ARG A 235 16.23 -8.20 -13.66
N LEU A 236 15.18 -8.52 -12.92
CA LEU A 236 15.21 -8.43 -11.46
C LEU A 236 16.23 -9.40 -10.87
N ALA A 237 17.12 -8.90 -10.00
CA ALA A 237 18.16 -9.69 -9.37
C ALA A 237 17.67 -10.45 -8.12
N ASP A 238 16.66 -9.92 -7.44
CA ASP A 238 16.09 -10.48 -6.21
C ASP A 238 14.95 -11.45 -6.53
N THR A 239 14.77 -12.46 -5.66
CA THR A 239 13.63 -13.36 -5.75
C THR A 239 12.34 -12.58 -5.55
N THR A 240 11.61 -12.35 -6.64
CA THR A 240 10.36 -11.59 -6.62
C THR A 240 9.16 -12.52 -6.76
N THR A 241 8.03 -12.11 -6.20
CA THR A 241 6.74 -12.68 -6.57
C THR A 241 6.38 -12.14 -7.95
N SER A 242 6.17 -13.04 -8.91
CA SER A 242 5.75 -12.65 -10.26
C SER A 242 4.22 -12.68 -10.38
N PHE A 243 3.68 -11.68 -11.06
CA PHE A 243 2.27 -11.51 -11.37
C PHE A 243 2.15 -10.75 -12.69
N GLN A 244 0.98 -10.81 -13.34
CA GLN A 244 0.76 -10.13 -14.61
C GLN A 244 -0.24 -8.97 -14.44
N GLN A 245 0.29 -7.76 -14.51
CA GLN A 245 -0.49 -6.52 -14.65
C GLN A 245 -0.91 -6.27 -16.10
N SER A 246 -1.91 -5.39 -16.29
CA SER A 246 -2.29 -4.92 -17.63
C SER A 246 -1.22 -4.06 -18.27
N ALA A 247 -0.61 -3.16 -17.50
CA ALA A 247 0.39 -2.23 -17.99
C ALA A 247 1.33 -1.71 -16.89
N ILE A 248 2.50 -1.25 -17.32
CA ILE A 248 3.44 -0.46 -16.51
C ILE A 248 3.28 1.01 -16.88
N VAL A 249 3.20 1.88 -15.88
CA VAL A 249 3.00 3.33 -16.06
C VAL A 249 4.16 4.08 -15.43
N THR A 250 4.78 4.98 -16.19
CA THR A 250 5.79 5.92 -15.68
C THR A 250 5.50 7.32 -16.19
N GLU A 251 6.31 8.30 -15.80
CA GLU A 251 6.26 9.64 -16.38
C GLU A 251 6.61 9.68 -17.88
N GLN A 252 7.12 8.59 -18.46
CA GLN A 252 7.45 8.46 -19.88
C GLN A 252 6.24 8.01 -20.72
N GLY A 253 5.24 7.37 -20.09
CA GLY A 253 4.08 6.82 -20.78
C GLY A 253 3.53 5.54 -20.15
N ILE A 254 2.76 4.81 -20.95
CA ILE A 254 2.07 3.57 -20.57
C ILE A 254 2.57 2.46 -21.49
N ALA A 255 3.16 1.43 -20.92
CA ALA A 255 3.58 0.20 -21.60
C ALA A 255 2.54 -0.89 -21.37
N PHE A 256 1.74 -1.23 -22.38
CA PHE A 256 0.72 -2.28 -22.26
C PHE A 256 1.35 -3.67 -22.41
N LEU A 257 1.06 -4.57 -21.48
CA LEU A 257 1.61 -5.93 -21.45
C LEU A 257 0.57 -7.00 -21.77
N LEU A 258 -0.67 -6.78 -21.33
CA LEU A 258 -1.75 -7.75 -21.52
C LEU A 258 -2.02 -7.97 -23.01
N GLY A 259 -1.94 -9.22 -23.45
CA GLY A 259 -2.18 -9.63 -24.83
C GLY A 259 -0.95 -9.59 -25.73
N ASN A 260 0.18 -9.07 -25.24
CA ASN A 260 1.45 -9.03 -25.96
C ASN A 260 2.33 -10.24 -25.60
N ASP A 261 3.12 -10.71 -26.58
CA ASP A 261 4.19 -11.69 -26.32
C ASP A 261 5.40 -11.05 -25.61
N GLU A 262 6.37 -11.85 -25.18
CA GLU A 262 7.52 -11.37 -24.40
C GLU A 262 8.35 -10.30 -25.13
N LYS A 263 8.46 -10.38 -26.47
CA LYS A 263 9.25 -9.43 -27.26
C LYS A 263 8.54 -8.10 -27.40
N GLN A 264 7.24 -8.16 -27.63
CA GLN A 264 6.36 -6.99 -27.64
C GLN A 264 6.31 -6.33 -26.26
N GLN A 265 6.20 -7.11 -25.18
CA GLN A 265 6.25 -6.60 -23.81
C GLN A 265 7.57 -5.87 -23.53
N ALA A 266 8.72 -6.48 -23.86
CA ALA A 266 10.02 -5.85 -23.69
C ALA A 266 10.13 -4.54 -24.49
N THR A 267 9.67 -4.54 -25.73
CA THR A 267 9.64 -3.35 -26.59
C THR A 267 8.78 -2.24 -25.98
N GLU A 268 7.57 -2.55 -25.53
CA GLU A 268 6.66 -1.58 -24.88
C GLU A 268 7.30 -1.00 -23.61
N ILE A 269 7.90 -1.85 -22.77
CA ILE A 269 8.57 -1.42 -21.53
C ILE A 269 9.72 -0.46 -21.83
N ILE A 270 10.58 -0.79 -22.79
CA ILE A 270 11.73 0.04 -23.18
C ILE A 270 11.26 1.38 -23.77
N GLU A 271 10.33 1.35 -24.73
CA GLU A 271 9.97 2.54 -25.50
C GLU A 271 8.97 3.46 -24.80
N LYS A 272 8.12 2.91 -23.92
CA LYS A 272 7.00 3.66 -23.30
C LYS A 272 7.17 3.88 -21.80
N ALA A 273 7.91 3.03 -21.09
CA ALA A 273 8.05 3.14 -19.63
C ALA A 273 9.47 3.54 -19.20
N ALA A 274 10.51 3.06 -19.86
CA ALA A 274 11.89 3.33 -19.45
C ALA A 274 12.33 4.78 -19.71
N HIS A 275 13.20 5.29 -18.83
CA HIS A 275 13.83 6.59 -18.98
C HIS A 275 14.67 6.62 -20.27
N PRO A 276 14.65 7.71 -21.07
CA PRO A 276 15.38 7.77 -22.34
C PRO A 276 16.85 7.38 -22.24
N ASP A 277 17.53 7.80 -21.17
CA ASP A 277 18.96 7.60 -20.95
C ASP A 277 19.40 6.13 -20.86
N VAL A 278 18.48 5.20 -20.57
CA VAL A 278 18.80 3.76 -20.45
C VAL A 278 18.23 2.91 -21.57
N ARG A 279 17.49 3.49 -22.52
CA ARG A 279 16.82 2.71 -23.58
C ARG A 279 17.81 1.95 -24.45
N ASP A 280 18.91 2.59 -24.83
CA ASP A 280 19.92 1.97 -25.69
C ASP A 280 20.58 0.77 -25.01
N GLU A 281 20.93 0.91 -23.72
CA GLU A 281 21.43 -0.19 -22.90
C GLU A 281 20.40 -1.33 -22.80
N LEU A 282 19.15 -1.01 -22.47
CA LEU A 282 18.09 -2.00 -22.35
C LEU A 282 17.81 -2.73 -23.66
N ARG A 283 17.89 -2.06 -24.83
CA ARG A 283 17.78 -2.72 -26.15
C ARG A 283 18.93 -3.70 -26.38
N SER A 284 20.15 -3.32 -26.03
CA SER A 284 21.32 -4.20 -26.15
C SER A 284 21.12 -5.47 -25.31
N VAL A 285 20.74 -5.32 -24.04
CA VAL A 285 20.52 -6.47 -23.15
C VAL A 285 19.29 -7.27 -23.55
N ALA A 286 18.24 -6.63 -24.08
CA ALA A 286 17.07 -7.33 -24.62
C ALA A 286 17.47 -8.28 -25.77
N ALA A 287 18.35 -7.85 -26.67
CA ALA A 287 18.87 -8.70 -27.75
C ALA A 287 19.67 -9.90 -27.21
N GLU A 288 20.48 -9.70 -26.17
CA GLU A 288 21.19 -10.80 -25.48
C GLU A 288 20.23 -11.82 -24.85
N PHE A 289 19.05 -11.38 -24.41
CA PHE A 289 17.98 -12.25 -23.90
C PHE A 289 17.08 -12.85 -25.01
N GLY A 290 17.27 -12.48 -26.28
CA GLY A 290 16.41 -12.88 -27.39
C GLY A 290 15.03 -12.21 -27.38
N LEU A 291 14.90 -11.10 -26.66
CA LEU A 291 13.68 -10.28 -26.54
C LEU A 291 13.56 -9.22 -27.65
N ASP A 292 14.55 -9.11 -28.52
CA ASP A 292 14.49 -8.28 -29.70
C ASP A 292 13.46 -8.84 -30.70
N ASN A 293 12.65 -7.94 -31.26
CA ASN A 293 11.81 -8.31 -32.39
C ASN A 293 12.73 -8.62 -33.58
N PRO A 294 12.61 -9.79 -34.23
CA PRO A 294 13.22 -9.95 -35.54
C PRO A 294 12.57 -8.87 -36.40
N THR A 295 13.38 -7.94 -36.88
CA THR A 295 13.00 -7.00 -37.94
C THR A 295 12.24 -7.79 -39.00
N TYR A 296 10.92 -7.61 -39.09
CA TYR A 296 10.11 -8.11 -40.20
C TYR A 296 10.38 -7.25 -41.43
#